data_AF-A0A3S8U448-F1
#
_entry.id   AF-A0A3S8U448-F1
#
_cell.length_a   1.000
_cell.length_b   1.000
_cell.length_c   1.000
_cell.angle_alpha   90.00
_cell.angle_beta   90.00
_cell.angle_gamma   90.00
#
_symmetry.space_group_name_H-M   'P 1'
#
loop_
_entity.id
_entity.type
_entity.pdbx_description
1 polymer ?
#
loop_
_entity_poly.entity_id
_entity_poly.type
_entity_poly.pdbx_seq_one_letter_code
_entity_poly.pdbx_strand_id
1 'polypeptide(L)'
;MKPPQDTTPPKEEAPELTEATNSITLPPEKTGAPNLARWFWGSIVIMATLTIFLTVVAALRLGNEGGAEAPATGAGIGSAIVPSEQSAVELSEWLSNAREVALEAVKRQIDPLLNDAYKPAYNAIPQYADFHFSVVGEYTELSAAAFGDFSGNLEEILFGGIDERLHNVGIELDNIFNSAFSAALNTSVEAPGLTESGLGSVTRQALQDAQERMLVTVPVSTAAAVGTAASLKVAATAIAKKIAAKLAIKAAAKTGGKWAVAVTGAGTGAAICSPTGPGAGFCAALGGVGAWFLADSAIVRIDEYWTRDEFEADLRKMIDDQKSAHRAALEGALTARAVAVHKLTSEIVQQHDFTLRQLSGIGNAEMCEIAADLAARYELMRVNLSARTPGKLASIQSAVSANSESLTLGPIVREIEKNLEGAALVTVSAARIEGNFPLDFRSDGDISGTLFVGVAAIDFANQQALELVGFKVNMEPSTQVSKDSPLSISFKIKQHGSIWNLWSDQFFGGAVVVQILDAIGTSGGLEHEITLPLPIEHDQGAESIEDVEAVRREQAGQTTVDLTLRFRAEPLAELQKLRGCQ
;
A
#
# COMPACT_ATOMS: atom_id res chain seq x y z
N MET A 1 75.04 31.99 -3.50
CA MET A 1 73.97 32.83 -2.91
C MET A 1 73.33 33.64 -4.03
N LYS A 2 72.12 33.25 -4.42
CA LYS A 2 71.27 33.89 -5.43
C LYS A 2 69.81 33.61 -5.02
N PRO A 3 68.91 34.59 -4.98
CA PRO A 3 67.57 34.41 -4.43
C PRO A 3 66.66 33.64 -5.39
N PRO A 4 65.66 32.88 -4.89
CA PRO A 4 64.68 32.21 -5.75
C PRO A 4 63.62 33.20 -6.27
N GLN A 5 63.27 32.99 -7.53
CA GLN A 5 62.38 33.82 -8.35
C GLN A 5 60.91 33.63 -7.99
N ASP A 6 60.21 34.75 -8.08
CA ASP A 6 58.76 34.92 -8.11
C ASP A 6 58.19 34.34 -9.42
N THR A 7 57.19 33.45 -9.32
CA THR A 7 56.43 32.93 -10.47
C THR A 7 54.94 32.96 -10.14
N THR A 8 54.30 34.05 -10.50
CA THR A 8 52.84 34.20 -10.63
C THR A 8 52.38 33.56 -11.95
N PRO A 9 51.28 32.77 -11.96
CA PRO A 9 50.70 32.24 -13.19
C PRO A 9 49.84 33.28 -13.95
N PRO A 10 49.72 33.17 -15.28
CA PRO A 10 49.01 34.15 -16.11
C PRO A 10 47.47 34.02 -16.00
N LYS A 11 46.79 35.17 -16.13
CA LYS A 11 45.34 35.30 -16.30
C LYS A 11 44.89 34.65 -17.60
N GLU A 12 43.96 33.72 -17.51
CA GLU A 12 43.24 33.11 -18.63
C GLU A 12 42.06 34.01 -19.03
N GLU A 13 42.11 34.57 -20.24
CA GLU A 13 41.01 35.33 -20.85
C GLU A 13 39.95 34.35 -21.39
N ALA A 14 38.71 34.53 -20.94
CA ALA A 14 37.55 33.78 -21.42
C ALA A 14 37.11 34.28 -22.82
N PRO A 15 36.69 33.39 -23.73
CA PRO A 15 36.20 33.79 -25.05
C PRO A 15 34.76 34.32 -24.99
N GLU A 16 34.58 35.45 -25.66
CA GLU A 16 33.34 36.16 -25.94
C GLU A 16 32.41 35.31 -26.84
N LEU A 17 31.30 34.80 -26.29
CA LEU A 17 30.24 34.16 -27.07
C LEU A 17 29.30 35.22 -27.63
N THR A 18 29.31 35.34 -28.96
CA THR A 18 28.43 36.18 -29.75
C THR A 18 27.01 35.59 -29.79
N GLU A 19 26.05 36.41 -29.40
CA GLU A 19 24.62 36.11 -29.37
C GLU A 19 24.04 36.17 -30.79
N ALA A 20 23.73 35.01 -31.38
CA ALA A 20 23.03 34.90 -32.66
C ALA A 20 21.53 34.68 -32.40
N THR A 21 20.76 35.76 -32.48
CA THR A 21 19.30 35.76 -32.38
C THR A 21 18.68 35.18 -33.66
N ASN A 22 18.16 33.94 -33.60
CA ASN A 22 17.31 33.37 -34.64
C ASN A 22 15.87 33.27 -34.13
N SER A 23 15.02 34.17 -34.61
CA SER A 23 13.58 34.16 -34.42
C SER A 23 12.92 33.11 -35.32
N ILE A 24 12.46 32.00 -34.73
CA ILE A 24 11.56 31.04 -35.39
C ILE A 24 10.13 31.36 -34.94
N THR A 25 9.33 31.92 -35.85
CA THR A 25 7.89 32.14 -35.65
C THR A 25 7.15 30.85 -35.97
N LEU A 26 6.57 30.19 -34.95
CA LEU A 26 5.66 29.05 -35.13
C LEU A 26 4.22 29.55 -35.34
N PRO A 27 3.42 28.89 -36.20
CA PRO A 27 2.02 29.26 -36.46
C PRO A 27 1.10 28.95 -35.28
N PRO A 28 -0.06 29.63 -35.17
CA PRO A 28 -0.94 29.49 -34.01
C PRO A 28 -1.60 28.10 -33.98
N GLU A 29 -1.34 27.36 -32.91
CA GLU A 29 -1.95 26.08 -32.60
C GLU A 29 -3.43 26.28 -32.22
N LYS A 30 -4.33 25.66 -32.98
CA LYS A 30 -5.76 25.58 -32.64
C LYS A 30 -5.94 24.68 -31.43
N THR A 31 -6.14 25.28 -30.26
CA THR A 31 -6.52 24.58 -29.03
C THR A 31 -7.97 24.14 -29.09
N GLY A 32 -8.18 22.86 -29.41
CA GLY A 32 -9.46 22.16 -29.28
C GLY A 32 -9.32 20.92 -28.43
N ALA A 33 -8.56 20.98 -27.32
CA ALA A 33 -8.49 19.88 -26.38
C ALA A 33 -9.87 19.72 -25.70
N PRO A 34 -10.50 18.53 -25.72
CA PRO A 34 -11.76 18.32 -25.02
C PRO A 34 -11.52 18.56 -23.52
N ASN A 35 -12.41 19.35 -22.90
CA ASN A 35 -12.38 19.60 -21.47
C ASN A 35 -12.66 18.29 -20.71
N LEU A 36 -11.62 17.51 -20.44
CA LEU A 36 -11.66 16.23 -19.72
C LEU A 36 -12.32 16.38 -18.35
N ALA A 37 -12.19 17.55 -17.72
CA ALA A 37 -12.88 17.90 -16.48
C ALA A 37 -14.42 17.86 -16.64
N ARG A 38 -14.98 18.34 -17.76
CA ARG A 38 -16.43 18.32 -17.99
C ARG A 38 -16.94 16.90 -18.26
N TRP A 39 -16.12 16.04 -18.87
CA TRP A 39 -16.43 14.63 -19.08
C TRP A 39 -16.37 13.83 -17.77
N PHE A 40 -15.37 14.10 -16.94
CA PHE A 40 -15.22 13.47 -15.62
C PHE A 40 -16.37 13.85 -14.67
N TRP A 41 -16.71 15.14 -14.58
CA TRP A 41 -17.85 15.56 -13.77
C TRP A 41 -19.20 15.11 -14.36
N GLY A 42 -19.30 15.01 -15.69
CA GLY A 42 -20.48 14.48 -16.37
C GLY A 42 -20.75 13.01 -16.01
N SER A 43 -19.72 12.15 -15.98
CA SER A 43 -19.89 10.74 -15.63
C SER A 43 -20.27 10.54 -14.15
N ILE A 44 -19.73 11.36 -13.24
CA ILE A 44 -20.10 11.33 -11.81
C ILE A 44 -21.58 11.68 -11.62
N VAL A 45 -22.06 12.73 -12.29
CA VAL A 45 -23.48 13.14 -12.20
C VAL A 45 -24.38 12.05 -12.77
N ILE A 46 -24.03 11.45 -13.90
CA ILE A 46 -24.79 10.35 -14.50
C ILE A 46 -24.86 9.16 -13.54
N MET A 47 -23.74 8.73 -12.98
CA MET A 47 -23.71 7.62 -12.02
C MET A 47 -24.56 7.93 -10.78
N ALA A 48 -24.43 9.11 -10.19
CA ALA A 48 -25.22 9.52 -9.03
C ALA A 48 -26.73 9.53 -9.33
N THR A 49 -27.14 10.05 -10.50
CA THR A 49 -28.55 10.02 -10.91
C THR A 49 -29.06 8.61 -11.15
N LEU A 50 -28.24 7.72 -11.71
CA LEU A 50 -28.60 6.34 -11.96
C LEU A 50 -28.74 5.55 -10.64
N THR A 51 -27.85 5.81 -9.68
CA THR A 51 -27.95 5.24 -8.32
C THR A 51 -29.24 5.70 -7.65
N ILE A 52 -29.53 7.01 -7.62
CA ILE A 52 -30.76 7.54 -7.02
C ILE A 52 -32.00 6.95 -7.70
N PHE A 53 -32.01 6.85 -9.03
CA PHE A 53 -33.11 6.26 -9.78
C PHE A 53 -33.34 4.79 -9.40
N LEU A 54 -32.28 3.99 -9.29
CA LEU A 54 -32.38 2.58 -8.87
C LEU A 54 -32.87 2.45 -7.42
N THR A 55 -32.44 3.33 -6.51
CA THR A 55 -32.91 3.34 -5.12
C THR A 55 -34.41 3.68 -5.03
N VAL A 56 -34.88 4.63 -5.85
CA VAL A 56 -36.30 5.00 -5.92
C VAL A 56 -37.14 3.85 -6.50
N VAL A 57 -36.66 3.19 -7.56
CA VAL A 57 -37.34 2.02 -8.14
C VAL A 57 -37.41 0.85 -7.13
N ALA A 58 -36.34 0.62 -6.36
CA ALA A 58 -36.33 -0.40 -5.32
C ALA A 58 -37.32 -0.08 -4.19
N ALA A 59 -37.39 1.18 -3.73
CA ALA A 59 -38.34 1.62 -2.72
C ALA A 59 -39.81 1.51 -3.19
N LEU A 60 -40.08 1.80 -4.46
CA LEU A 60 -41.43 1.68 -5.04
C LEU A 60 -41.86 0.21 -5.22
N ARG A 61 -40.93 -0.73 -5.42
CA ARG A 61 -41.25 -2.17 -5.46
C ARG A 61 -41.53 -2.74 -4.07
N LEU A 62 -40.81 -2.28 -3.05
CA LEU A 62 -41.02 -2.69 -1.65
C LEU A 62 -42.31 -2.12 -1.06
N GLY A 63 -42.79 -0.97 -1.57
CA GLY A 63 -44.06 -0.37 -1.14
C GLY A 63 -45.33 -1.03 -1.69
N ASN A 64 -45.22 -1.98 -2.62
CA ASN A 64 -46.37 -2.59 -3.31
C ASN A 64 -46.75 -3.99 -2.80
N GLU A 65 -46.10 -4.49 -1.74
CA GLU A 65 -46.47 -5.76 -1.06
C GLU A 65 -47.23 -5.50 0.25
N GLY A 66 -48.21 -4.61 0.20
CA GLY A 66 -49.15 -4.37 1.30
C GLY A 66 -50.57 -4.73 0.89
N GLY A 67 -51.00 -5.97 1.17
CA GLY A 67 -52.42 -6.31 1.23
C GLY A 67 -52.83 -7.58 0.50
N ALA A 68 -52.77 -8.72 1.20
CA ALA A 68 -53.66 -9.84 0.95
C ALA A 68 -53.91 -10.58 2.27
N GLU A 69 -54.94 -10.15 3.01
CA GLU A 69 -55.56 -10.97 4.06
C GLU A 69 -56.14 -12.24 3.42
N ALA A 70 -55.67 -13.40 3.88
CA ALA A 70 -56.29 -14.69 3.57
C ALA A 70 -57.11 -15.18 4.78
N PRO A 71 -58.30 -15.77 4.56
CA PRO A 71 -59.26 -16.06 5.60
C PRO A 71 -58.90 -17.32 6.39
N ALA A 72 -59.13 -17.27 7.70
CA ALA A 72 -59.09 -18.41 8.58
C ALA A 72 -60.39 -19.23 8.44
N THR A 73 -60.30 -20.47 7.95
CA THR A 73 -61.16 -21.60 8.36
C THR A 73 -60.66 -22.90 7.76
N GLY A 74 -60.61 -23.98 8.57
CA GLY A 74 -60.60 -25.35 8.04
C GLY A 74 -59.86 -26.36 8.91
N ALA A 75 -60.52 -26.86 9.96
CA ALA A 75 -60.08 -28.04 10.70
C ALA A 75 -60.07 -29.27 9.78
N GLY A 76 -58.92 -29.95 9.73
CA GLY A 76 -58.74 -31.25 9.08
C GLY A 76 -57.67 -32.04 9.84
N ILE A 77 -58.10 -33.04 10.60
CA ILE A 77 -57.24 -33.94 11.36
C ILE A 77 -56.61 -34.92 10.37
N GLY A 78 -55.42 -34.59 9.89
CA GLY A 78 -54.43 -35.53 9.37
C GLY A 78 -53.11 -35.16 10.04
N SER A 79 -52.39 -36.14 10.60
CA SER A 79 -51.12 -35.92 11.32
C SER A 79 -50.22 -34.94 10.56
N ALA A 80 -50.25 -33.68 10.98
CA ALA A 80 -49.38 -32.65 10.46
C ALA A 80 -47.98 -32.99 10.96
N ILE A 81 -47.05 -33.20 10.03
CA ILE A 81 -45.63 -33.17 10.32
C ILE A 81 -45.39 -31.79 10.93
N VAL A 82 -45.22 -31.72 12.25
CA VAL A 82 -44.93 -30.47 12.94
C VAL A 82 -43.50 -30.10 12.54
N PRO A 83 -43.26 -28.95 11.90
CA PRO A 83 -41.91 -28.51 11.57
C PRO A 83 -41.09 -28.43 12.86
N SER A 84 -39.97 -29.15 12.93
CA SER A 84 -39.08 -29.13 14.10
C SER A 84 -37.94 -28.16 13.87
N GLU A 85 -37.72 -27.25 14.81
CA GLU A 85 -36.48 -26.46 14.84
C GLU A 85 -35.32 -27.37 15.24
N GLN A 86 -34.22 -27.28 14.49
CA GLN A 86 -33.03 -28.08 14.73
C GLN A 86 -32.16 -27.44 15.80
N SER A 87 -31.42 -28.26 16.55
CA SER A 87 -30.51 -27.72 17.55
C SER A 87 -29.34 -26.99 16.89
N ALA A 88 -28.77 -26.01 17.61
CA ALA A 88 -27.57 -25.29 17.18
C ALA A 88 -26.37 -26.24 16.93
N VAL A 89 -26.34 -27.39 17.62
CA VAL A 89 -25.30 -28.42 17.49
C VAL A 89 -25.43 -29.17 16.16
N GLU A 90 -26.64 -29.60 15.80
CA GLU A 90 -26.89 -30.30 14.52
C GLU A 90 -26.65 -29.39 13.31
N LEU A 91 -27.08 -28.12 13.39
CA LEU A 91 -26.82 -27.14 12.34
C LEU A 91 -25.32 -26.87 12.15
N SER A 92 -24.56 -26.77 13.26
CA SER A 92 -23.11 -26.62 13.24
C SER A 92 -22.43 -27.82 12.57
N GLU A 93 -22.89 -29.04 12.88
CA GLU A 93 -22.36 -30.27 12.30
C GLU A 93 -22.60 -30.34 10.78
N TRP A 94 -23.81 -29.99 10.31
CA TRP A 94 -24.13 -29.93 8.89
C TRP A 94 -23.27 -28.93 8.13
N LEU A 95 -23.11 -27.71 8.66
CA LEU A 95 -22.29 -26.67 8.05
C LEU A 95 -20.80 -27.05 8.05
N SER A 96 -20.31 -27.71 9.10
CA SER A 96 -18.92 -28.19 9.18
C SER A 96 -18.66 -29.29 8.15
N ASN A 97 -19.56 -30.27 8.05
CA ASN A 97 -19.45 -31.36 7.07
C ASN A 97 -19.52 -30.84 5.62
N ALA A 98 -20.45 -29.94 5.33
CA ALA A 98 -20.58 -29.36 3.99
C ALA A 98 -19.33 -28.58 3.57
N ARG A 99 -18.68 -27.88 4.50
CA ARG A 99 -17.40 -27.20 4.27
C ARG A 99 -16.28 -28.19 3.94
N GLU A 100 -16.16 -29.28 4.69
CA GLU A 100 -15.12 -30.29 4.46
C GLU A 100 -15.27 -30.98 3.10
N VAL A 101 -16.50 -31.35 2.74
CA VAL A 101 -16.82 -31.93 1.42
C VAL A 101 -16.44 -30.95 0.29
N ALA A 102 -16.78 -29.67 0.43
CA ALA A 102 -16.47 -28.65 -0.56
C ALA A 102 -14.96 -28.42 -0.72
N LEU A 103 -14.21 -28.37 0.38
CA LEU A 103 -12.75 -28.23 0.34
C LEU A 103 -12.06 -29.40 -0.36
N GLU A 104 -12.51 -30.62 -0.09
CA GLU A 104 -11.94 -31.81 -0.73
C GLU A 104 -12.31 -31.91 -2.22
N ALA A 105 -13.48 -31.40 -2.61
CA ALA A 105 -13.86 -31.29 -4.03
C ALA A 105 -12.93 -30.33 -4.79
N VAL A 106 -12.63 -29.18 -4.21
CA VAL A 106 -11.73 -28.19 -4.82
C VAL A 106 -10.28 -28.67 -4.85
N LYS A 107 -9.76 -29.23 -3.76
CA LYS A 107 -8.36 -29.71 -3.68
C LYS A 107 -8.01 -30.70 -4.80
N ARG A 108 -8.95 -31.57 -5.15
CA ARG A 108 -8.78 -32.54 -6.25
C ARG A 108 -8.68 -31.89 -7.64
N GLN A 109 -9.18 -30.66 -7.80
CA GLN A 109 -9.27 -29.97 -9.08
C GLN A 109 -8.18 -28.92 -9.29
N ILE A 110 -7.37 -28.59 -8.28
CA ILE A 110 -6.28 -27.62 -8.41
C ILE A 110 -5.25 -28.06 -9.47
N ASP A 111 -4.77 -29.31 -9.40
CA ASP A 111 -3.76 -29.79 -10.35
C ASP A 111 -4.27 -29.85 -11.79
N PRO A 112 -5.42 -30.48 -12.10
CA PRO A 112 -5.96 -30.49 -13.45
C PRO A 112 -6.11 -29.09 -14.06
N LEU A 113 -6.69 -28.15 -13.30
CA LEU A 113 -6.93 -26.79 -13.79
C LEU A 113 -5.63 -26.00 -13.96
N LEU A 114 -4.67 -26.12 -13.05
CA LEU A 114 -3.35 -25.50 -13.22
C LEU A 114 -2.57 -26.12 -14.37
N ASN A 115 -2.61 -27.45 -14.55
CA ASN A 115 -1.96 -28.11 -15.67
C ASN A 115 -2.46 -27.54 -17.01
N ASP A 116 -3.78 -27.37 -17.14
CA ASP A 116 -4.39 -26.82 -18.35
C ASP A 116 -4.04 -25.34 -18.54
N ALA A 117 -4.02 -24.53 -17.48
CA ALA A 117 -3.64 -23.12 -17.54
C ALA A 117 -2.18 -22.90 -17.98
N TYR A 118 -1.27 -23.80 -17.57
CA TYR A 118 0.16 -23.74 -17.88
C TYR A 118 0.56 -24.42 -19.20
N LYS A 119 -0.32 -25.26 -19.78
CA LYS A 119 -0.05 -25.99 -21.01
C LYS A 119 0.45 -25.09 -22.17
N PRO A 120 -0.12 -23.89 -22.41
CA PRO A 120 0.41 -22.98 -23.43
C PRO A 120 1.85 -22.53 -23.17
N ALA A 121 2.24 -22.32 -21.91
CA ALA A 121 3.60 -21.91 -21.56
C ALA A 121 4.63 -23.01 -21.85
N TYR A 122 4.32 -24.27 -21.52
CA TYR A 122 5.19 -25.40 -21.88
C TYR A 122 5.30 -25.59 -23.39
N ASN A 123 4.21 -25.33 -24.13
CA ASN A 123 4.20 -25.44 -25.59
C ASN A 123 4.95 -24.28 -26.28
N ALA A 124 5.10 -23.14 -25.61
CA ALA A 124 5.82 -21.98 -26.12
C ALA A 124 7.34 -22.07 -25.93
N ILE A 125 7.83 -23.02 -25.14
CA ILE A 125 9.28 -23.19 -24.88
C ILE A 125 10.10 -23.32 -26.18
N PRO A 126 9.74 -24.18 -27.15
CA PRO A 126 10.49 -24.29 -28.40
C PRO A 126 10.45 -22.98 -29.21
N GLN A 127 9.32 -22.27 -29.19
CA GLN A 127 9.17 -21.00 -29.90
C GLN A 127 10.04 -19.90 -29.30
N TYR A 128 10.14 -19.81 -27.98
CA TYR A 128 11.04 -18.87 -27.33
C TYR A 128 12.50 -19.27 -27.52
N ALA A 129 12.82 -20.57 -27.52
CA ALA A 129 14.16 -21.05 -27.87
C ALA A 129 14.55 -20.68 -29.30
N ASP A 130 13.65 -20.85 -30.28
CA ASP A 130 13.88 -20.41 -31.67
C ASP A 130 14.11 -18.90 -31.76
N PHE A 131 13.39 -18.10 -30.98
CA PHE A 131 13.63 -16.66 -30.87
C PHE A 131 15.01 -16.36 -30.28
N HIS A 132 15.34 -16.93 -29.11
CA HIS A 132 16.59 -16.73 -28.41
C HIS A 132 17.82 -17.10 -29.25
N PHE A 133 17.75 -18.23 -29.97
CA PHE A 133 18.78 -18.70 -30.90
C PHE A 133 18.62 -18.14 -32.33
N SER A 134 17.93 -17.00 -32.50
CA SER A 134 17.89 -16.27 -33.76
C SER A 134 18.77 -15.02 -33.72
N VAL A 135 19.27 -14.61 -34.89
CA VAL A 135 20.03 -13.35 -35.02
C VAL A 135 19.17 -12.15 -34.57
N VAL A 136 17.87 -12.15 -34.86
CA VAL A 136 17.00 -11.07 -34.41
C VAL A 136 16.82 -11.08 -32.89
N GLY A 137 16.66 -12.26 -32.28
CA GLY A 137 16.55 -12.41 -30.84
C GLY A 137 17.79 -11.97 -30.10
N GLU A 138 18.99 -12.35 -30.56
CA GLU A 138 20.26 -11.94 -29.92
C GLU A 138 20.40 -10.41 -29.87
N TYR A 139 20.11 -9.71 -30.97
CA TYR A 139 20.17 -8.24 -31.00
C TYR A 139 19.04 -7.59 -30.18
N THR A 140 17.85 -8.20 -30.17
CA THR A 140 16.71 -7.72 -29.40
C THR A 140 16.98 -7.85 -27.90
N GLU A 141 17.47 -8.99 -27.44
CA GLU A 141 17.85 -9.26 -26.05
C GLU A 141 19.03 -8.39 -25.59
N LEU A 142 20.03 -8.17 -26.46
CA LEU A 142 21.14 -7.25 -26.17
C LEU A 142 20.66 -5.80 -25.99
N SER A 143 19.76 -5.35 -26.86
CA SER A 143 19.17 -4.00 -26.76
C SER A 143 18.32 -3.87 -25.49
N ALA A 144 17.50 -4.88 -25.18
CA ALA A 144 16.68 -4.90 -24.00
C ALA A 144 17.52 -4.95 -22.70
N ALA A 145 18.65 -5.65 -22.70
CA ALA A 145 19.61 -5.65 -21.59
C ALA A 145 20.22 -4.25 -21.37
N ALA A 146 20.53 -3.52 -22.44
CA ALA A 146 21.11 -2.18 -22.36
C ALA A 146 20.12 -1.12 -21.82
N PHE A 147 18.82 -1.29 -22.09
CA PHE A 147 17.76 -0.38 -21.66
C PHE A 147 16.98 -0.85 -20.41
N GLY A 148 17.32 -2.02 -19.85
CA GLY A 148 16.74 -2.53 -18.60
C GLY A 148 15.38 -3.24 -18.75
N ASP A 149 14.96 -3.57 -19.98
CA ASP A 149 13.64 -4.17 -20.29
C ASP A 149 13.76 -5.61 -20.84
N PHE A 150 14.68 -6.39 -20.28
CA PHE A 150 15.00 -7.72 -20.80
C PHE A 150 13.85 -8.74 -20.67
N SER A 151 12.93 -8.56 -19.73
CA SER A 151 11.88 -9.54 -19.42
C SER A 151 10.67 -9.52 -20.37
N GLY A 152 10.47 -8.46 -21.15
CA GLY A 152 9.23 -8.23 -21.92
C GLY A 152 8.91 -9.34 -22.93
N ASN A 153 9.83 -9.67 -23.84
CA ASN A 153 9.59 -10.69 -24.88
C ASN A 153 9.49 -12.12 -24.31
N LEU A 154 10.24 -12.41 -23.25
CA LEU A 154 10.16 -13.71 -22.57
C LEU A 154 8.78 -13.89 -21.92
N GLU A 155 8.30 -12.86 -21.24
CA GLU A 155 6.97 -12.84 -20.62
C GLU A 155 5.87 -12.95 -21.67
N GLU A 156 5.96 -12.18 -22.75
CA GLU A 156 4.97 -12.19 -23.84
C GLU A 156 4.88 -13.55 -24.52
N ILE A 157 6.01 -14.17 -24.88
CA ILE A 157 6.04 -15.43 -25.63
C ILE A 157 5.69 -16.62 -24.73
N LEU A 158 6.26 -16.72 -23.52
CA LEU A 158 6.05 -17.88 -22.65
C LEU A 158 4.78 -17.77 -21.80
N PHE A 159 4.45 -16.57 -21.33
CA PHE A 159 3.39 -16.33 -20.36
C PHE A 159 2.22 -15.53 -20.91
N GLY A 160 2.19 -15.24 -22.21
CA GLY A 160 1.08 -14.57 -22.88
C GLY A 160 -0.29 -15.12 -22.46
N GLY A 161 -1.12 -14.24 -21.90
CA GLY A 161 -2.49 -14.54 -21.44
C GLY A 161 -2.58 -15.49 -20.23
N ILE A 162 -1.49 -15.74 -19.51
CA ILE A 162 -1.53 -16.63 -18.34
C ILE A 162 -2.36 -16.04 -17.20
N ASP A 163 -2.37 -14.72 -17.03
CA ASP A 163 -3.17 -14.04 -16.01
C ASP A 163 -4.67 -14.34 -16.17
N GLU A 164 -5.18 -14.25 -17.41
CA GLU A 164 -6.58 -14.56 -17.72
C GLU A 164 -6.89 -16.04 -17.46
N ARG A 165 -5.97 -16.95 -17.85
CA ARG A 165 -6.15 -18.38 -17.59
C ARG A 165 -6.17 -18.69 -16.09
N LEU A 166 -5.26 -18.11 -15.29
CA LEU A 166 -5.21 -18.29 -13.85
C LEU A 166 -6.40 -17.65 -13.13
N HIS A 167 -6.90 -16.51 -13.63
CA HIS A 167 -8.15 -15.92 -13.16
C HIS A 167 -9.33 -16.87 -13.37
N ASN A 168 -9.43 -17.48 -14.55
CA ASN A 168 -10.47 -18.47 -14.88
C ASN A 168 -10.35 -19.74 -14.02
N VAL A 169 -9.13 -20.19 -13.68
CA VAL A 169 -8.93 -21.26 -12.69
C VAL A 169 -9.54 -20.87 -11.34
N GLY A 170 -9.33 -19.64 -10.88
CA GLY A 170 -9.93 -19.15 -9.64
C GLY A 170 -11.46 -19.20 -9.66
N ILE A 171 -12.09 -18.73 -10.76
CA ILE A 171 -13.55 -18.76 -10.94
C ILE A 171 -14.08 -20.21 -10.92
N GLU A 172 -13.41 -21.12 -11.60
CA GLU A 172 -13.83 -22.52 -11.67
C GLU A 172 -13.74 -23.20 -10.30
N LEU A 173 -12.66 -22.95 -9.55
CA LEU A 173 -12.52 -23.44 -8.18
C LEU A 173 -13.61 -22.87 -7.26
N ASP A 174 -13.99 -21.60 -7.42
CA ASP A 174 -15.09 -20.98 -6.68
C ASP A 174 -16.44 -21.65 -6.99
N ASN A 175 -16.71 -21.96 -8.27
CA ASN A 175 -17.91 -22.67 -8.70
C ASN A 175 -17.99 -24.09 -8.13
N ILE A 176 -16.87 -24.83 -8.17
CA ILE A 176 -16.76 -26.18 -7.61
C ILE A 176 -17.05 -26.16 -6.10
N PHE A 177 -16.47 -25.20 -5.38
CA PHE A 177 -16.72 -25.05 -3.94
C PHE A 177 -18.20 -24.83 -3.66
N ASN A 178 -18.82 -23.85 -4.34
CA ASN A 178 -20.21 -23.48 -4.10
C ASN A 178 -21.17 -24.63 -4.42
N SER A 179 -20.93 -25.34 -5.52
CA SER A 179 -21.73 -26.50 -5.93
C SER A 179 -21.61 -27.66 -4.95
N ALA A 180 -20.39 -28.01 -4.54
CA ALA A 180 -20.13 -29.11 -3.61
C ALA A 180 -20.70 -28.82 -2.21
N PHE A 181 -20.56 -27.58 -1.76
CA PHE A 181 -21.10 -27.11 -0.48
C PHE A 181 -22.64 -27.21 -0.45
N SER A 182 -23.30 -26.70 -1.48
CA SER A 182 -24.78 -26.73 -1.58
C SER A 182 -25.31 -28.16 -1.66
N ALA A 183 -24.65 -29.03 -2.43
CA ALA A 183 -25.03 -30.44 -2.54
C ALA A 183 -24.88 -31.19 -1.20
N ALA A 184 -23.82 -30.90 -0.44
CA ALA A 184 -23.61 -31.50 0.88
C ALA A 184 -24.68 -31.05 1.90
N LEU A 185 -25.06 -29.77 1.89
CA LEU A 185 -26.15 -29.29 2.74
C LEU A 185 -27.50 -29.92 2.40
N ASN A 186 -27.85 -30.01 1.11
CA ASN A 186 -29.10 -30.63 0.69
C ASN A 186 -29.17 -32.10 1.12
N THR A 187 -28.04 -32.82 1.03
CA THR A 187 -27.94 -34.21 1.51
C THR A 187 -28.17 -34.32 3.02
N SER A 188 -27.68 -33.36 3.82
CA SER A 188 -27.92 -33.32 5.27
C SER A 188 -29.38 -33.02 5.63
N VAL A 189 -30.10 -32.26 4.78
CA VAL A 189 -31.51 -31.92 4.96
C VAL A 189 -32.45 -33.07 4.55
N GLU A 190 -32.05 -33.91 3.59
CA GLU A 190 -32.84 -35.04 3.08
C GLU A 190 -32.66 -36.36 3.87
N ALA A 191 -32.00 -36.32 5.03
CA ALA A 191 -31.84 -37.50 5.89
C ALA A 191 -33.20 -38.14 6.28
N PRO A 192 -33.29 -39.47 6.45
CA PRO A 192 -34.58 -40.16 6.65
C PRO A 192 -35.36 -39.61 7.84
N GLY A 193 -36.44 -38.87 7.57
CA GLY A 193 -37.31 -38.26 8.60
C GLY A 193 -37.49 -36.75 8.49
N LEU A 194 -36.68 -36.06 7.67
CA LEU A 194 -36.80 -34.62 7.40
C LEU A 194 -37.00 -34.40 5.90
N THR A 195 -38.04 -33.66 5.53
CA THR A 195 -38.18 -33.07 4.20
C THR A 195 -37.92 -31.56 4.33
N GLU A 196 -37.63 -30.81 3.26
CA GLU A 196 -37.56 -29.34 3.34
C GLU A 196 -38.80 -28.71 4.00
N SER A 197 -39.95 -29.38 3.86
CA SER A 197 -41.23 -29.02 4.48
C SER A 197 -41.32 -29.33 5.99
N GLY A 198 -40.42 -30.16 6.52
CA GLY A 198 -40.31 -30.53 7.94
C GLY A 198 -39.31 -29.68 8.74
N LEU A 199 -38.52 -28.83 8.09
CA LEU A 199 -37.66 -27.85 8.76
C LEU A 199 -38.50 -26.66 9.30
N GLY A 200 -38.22 -26.27 10.55
CA GLY A 200 -38.71 -25.02 11.12
C GLY A 200 -38.30 -23.79 10.29
N SER A 201 -39.08 -22.70 10.37
CA SER A 201 -38.84 -21.49 9.57
C SER A 201 -37.51 -20.82 9.92
N VAL A 202 -37.06 -20.93 11.17
CA VAL A 202 -35.82 -20.32 11.63
C VAL A 202 -34.62 -21.12 11.10
N THR A 203 -34.65 -22.44 11.23
CA THR A 203 -33.60 -23.31 10.67
C THR A 203 -33.45 -23.14 9.14
N ARG A 204 -34.58 -22.99 8.42
CA ARG A 204 -34.56 -22.74 6.96
C ARG A 204 -33.91 -21.41 6.61
N GLN A 205 -34.25 -20.35 7.35
CA GLN A 205 -33.66 -19.03 7.16
C GLN A 205 -32.17 -19.01 7.48
N ALA A 206 -31.72 -19.77 8.49
CA ALA A 206 -30.31 -19.93 8.84
C ALA A 206 -29.50 -20.58 7.71
N LEU A 207 -30.05 -21.64 7.11
CA LEU A 207 -29.42 -22.35 5.99
C LEU A 207 -29.34 -21.46 4.75
N GLN A 208 -30.39 -20.68 4.47
CA GLN A 208 -30.39 -19.71 3.36
C GLN A 208 -29.37 -18.58 3.58
N ASP A 209 -29.32 -17.98 4.77
CA ASP A 209 -28.33 -16.94 5.11
C ASP A 209 -26.89 -17.49 5.06
N ALA A 210 -26.67 -18.73 5.50
CA ALA A 210 -25.37 -19.39 5.37
C ALA A 210 -24.96 -19.56 3.89
N GLN A 211 -25.87 -20.05 3.03
CA GLN A 211 -25.63 -20.22 1.60
C GLN A 211 -25.35 -18.87 0.91
N GLU A 212 -26.17 -17.85 1.17
CA GLU A 212 -25.99 -16.52 0.58
C GLU A 212 -24.67 -15.86 0.99
N ARG A 213 -24.29 -15.95 2.27
CA ARG A 213 -23.02 -15.36 2.75
C ARG A 213 -21.79 -16.13 2.28
N MET A 214 -21.91 -17.44 2.03
CA MET A 214 -20.83 -18.24 1.46
C MET A 214 -20.53 -17.91 0.00
N LEU A 215 -21.53 -17.46 -0.76
CA LEU A 215 -21.34 -16.96 -2.13
C LEU A 215 -20.57 -15.62 -2.17
N VAL A 216 -20.62 -14.84 -1.09
CA VAL A 216 -19.99 -13.51 -1.00
C VAL A 216 -18.67 -13.54 -0.21
N THR A 217 -18.34 -14.66 0.45
CA THR A 217 -17.08 -14.82 1.18
C THR A 217 -15.90 -14.85 0.21
N VAL A 218 -14.90 -13.97 0.43
CA VAL A 218 -13.72 -13.67 -0.42
C VAL A 218 -13.43 -14.79 -1.44
N PRO A 219 -13.78 -14.59 -2.72
CA PRO A 219 -13.57 -15.57 -3.78
C PRO A 219 -12.09 -15.91 -3.92
N VAL A 220 -11.77 -17.18 -4.15
CA VAL A 220 -10.40 -17.65 -4.40
C VAL A 220 -9.78 -16.92 -5.58
N SER A 221 -10.61 -16.61 -6.59
CA SER A 221 -10.27 -15.77 -7.74
C SER A 221 -9.70 -14.39 -7.38
N THR A 222 -10.15 -13.77 -6.28
CA THR A 222 -9.65 -12.45 -5.84
C THR A 222 -8.34 -12.53 -5.07
N ALA A 223 -8.17 -13.55 -4.22
CA ALA A 223 -6.95 -13.77 -3.46
C ALA A 223 -5.78 -14.25 -4.34
N ALA A 224 -6.07 -15.06 -5.36
CA ALA A 224 -5.08 -15.55 -6.32
C ALA A 224 -4.63 -14.45 -7.32
N ALA A 225 -5.52 -13.53 -7.70
CA ALA A 225 -5.20 -12.45 -8.65
C ALA A 225 -4.15 -11.45 -8.13
N VAL A 226 -4.08 -11.20 -6.82
CA VAL A 226 -3.13 -10.23 -6.24
C VAL A 226 -1.69 -10.78 -6.19
N GLY A 227 -1.52 -12.11 -6.11
CA GLY A 227 -0.20 -12.74 -6.06
C GLY A 227 0.42 -13.06 -7.43
N THR A 228 -0.38 -13.13 -8.49
CA THR A 228 -0.01 -13.74 -9.77
C THR A 228 0.83 -12.86 -10.69
N ALA A 229 0.43 -11.60 -10.90
CA ALA A 229 1.19 -10.68 -11.75
C ALA A 229 2.58 -10.34 -11.18
N ALA A 230 2.70 -10.27 -9.85
CA ALA A 230 3.97 -9.99 -9.18
C ALA A 230 4.94 -11.19 -9.22
N SER A 231 4.44 -12.43 -9.09
CA SER A 231 5.30 -13.63 -9.11
C SER A 231 5.86 -13.93 -10.49
N LEU A 232 5.05 -13.75 -11.54
CA LEU A 232 5.46 -13.95 -12.95
C LEU A 232 6.58 -12.98 -13.34
N LYS A 233 6.44 -11.69 -12.98
CA LYS A 233 7.48 -10.69 -13.23
C LYS A 233 8.80 -11.02 -12.52
N VAL A 234 8.74 -11.52 -11.29
CA VAL A 234 9.95 -11.94 -10.54
C VAL A 234 10.63 -13.14 -11.20
N ALA A 235 9.87 -14.13 -11.67
CA ALA A 235 10.40 -15.30 -12.37
C ALA A 235 11.02 -14.95 -13.72
N ALA A 236 10.31 -14.13 -14.52
CA ALA A 236 10.82 -13.60 -15.78
C ALA A 236 12.12 -12.80 -15.56
N THR A 237 12.18 -12.00 -14.49
CA THR A 237 13.39 -11.24 -14.11
C THR A 237 14.55 -12.17 -13.68
N ALA A 238 14.27 -13.26 -12.97
CA ALA A 238 15.31 -14.21 -12.55
C ALA A 238 15.96 -14.93 -13.74
N ILE A 239 15.18 -15.30 -14.74
CA ILE A 239 15.71 -15.86 -15.99
C ILE A 239 16.38 -14.80 -16.83
N ALA A 240 15.77 -13.63 -16.97
CA ALA A 240 16.35 -12.49 -17.65
C ALA A 240 17.77 -12.22 -17.15
N LYS A 241 17.99 -12.29 -15.83
CA LYS A 241 19.33 -12.17 -15.23
C LYS A 241 20.28 -13.31 -15.58
N LYS A 242 19.81 -14.56 -15.63
CA LYS A 242 20.64 -15.72 -16.04
C LYS A 242 21.01 -15.65 -17.53
N ILE A 243 20.06 -15.29 -18.39
CA ILE A 243 20.29 -15.10 -19.82
C ILE A 243 21.23 -13.91 -20.03
N ALA A 244 20.95 -12.76 -19.40
CA ALA A 244 21.83 -11.59 -19.44
C ALA A 244 23.25 -11.90 -18.93
N ALA A 245 23.41 -12.75 -17.92
CA ALA A 245 24.74 -13.20 -17.47
C ALA A 245 25.44 -14.11 -18.50
N LYS A 246 24.72 -15.07 -19.10
CA LYS A 246 25.26 -15.91 -20.19
C LYS A 246 25.62 -15.06 -21.43
N LEU A 247 24.82 -14.04 -21.75
CA LEU A 247 25.07 -13.07 -22.82
C LEU A 247 26.23 -12.12 -22.49
N ALA A 248 26.37 -11.65 -21.25
CA ALA A 248 27.49 -10.80 -20.83
C ALA A 248 28.82 -11.55 -20.93
N ILE A 249 28.84 -12.84 -20.59
CA ILE A 249 30.02 -13.71 -20.77
C ILE A 249 30.31 -13.92 -22.26
N LYS A 250 29.29 -14.17 -23.09
CA LYS A 250 29.45 -14.30 -24.56
C LYS A 250 29.89 -12.99 -25.21
N ALA A 251 29.39 -11.85 -24.77
CA ALA A 251 29.83 -10.53 -25.21
C ALA A 251 31.30 -10.32 -24.85
N ALA A 252 31.69 -10.58 -23.59
CA ALA A 252 33.08 -10.51 -23.15
C ALA A 252 34.02 -11.47 -23.91
N ALA A 253 33.52 -12.63 -24.36
CA ALA A 253 34.26 -13.59 -25.17
C ALA A 253 34.33 -13.23 -26.67
N LYS A 254 33.23 -12.72 -27.26
CA LYS A 254 33.15 -12.24 -28.65
C LYS A 254 33.95 -10.93 -28.83
N THR A 255 34.02 -10.07 -27.81
CA THR A 255 34.87 -8.88 -27.76
C THR A 255 36.18 -9.19 -27.05
N GLY A 256 36.95 -10.15 -27.59
CA GLY A 256 38.19 -10.67 -26.99
C GLY A 256 38.97 -9.63 -26.18
N GLY A 257 39.15 -9.91 -24.89
CA GLY A 257 39.61 -8.95 -23.88
C GLY A 257 40.72 -8.02 -24.35
N LYS A 258 40.37 -6.77 -24.66
CA LYS A 258 41.22 -5.57 -24.79
C LYS A 258 40.37 -4.37 -25.28
N TRP A 259 39.49 -3.84 -24.44
CA TRP A 259 38.96 -2.48 -24.61
C TRP A 259 39.69 -1.48 -23.70
N ALA A 260 41.02 -1.46 -23.86
CA ALA A 260 41.87 -0.36 -23.39
C ALA A 260 42.50 0.40 -24.57
N VAL A 261 42.01 0.25 -25.81
CA VAL A 261 42.54 1.02 -26.95
C VAL A 261 41.42 1.55 -27.84
N ALA A 262 41.39 2.88 -27.95
CA ALA A 262 40.84 3.73 -29.00
C ALA A 262 39.32 4.03 -29.02
N VAL A 263 38.90 4.90 -28.09
CA VAL A 263 38.16 6.11 -28.50
C VAL A 263 39.21 7.13 -28.95
N THR A 264 39.78 6.96 -30.15
CA THR A 264 40.49 8.02 -30.89
C THR A 264 40.71 7.59 -32.34
N GLY A 265 40.15 8.39 -33.25
CA GLY A 265 40.54 8.61 -34.65
C GLY A 265 41.27 7.53 -35.48
N ALA A 266 40.64 7.22 -36.62
CA ALA A 266 41.25 6.82 -37.89
C ALA A 266 42.06 5.50 -37.96
N GLY A 267 41.43 4.48 -38.56
CA GLY A 267 42.09 3.55 -39.49
C GLY A 267 42.58 2.22 -38.92
N THR A 268 41.76 1.17 -39.00
CA THR A 268 42.21 -0.24 -39.12
C THR A 268 41.10 -1.14 -39.70
N GLY A 269 40.66 -0.87 -40.93
CA GLY A 269 39.86 -1.82 -41.73
C GLY A 269 40.66 -2.99 -42.31
N ALA A 270 41.87 -3.28 -41.80
CA ALA A 270 42.84 -4.15 -42.47
C ALA A 270 43.33 -5.35 -41.64
N ALA A 271 42.80 -5.60 -40.44
CA ALA A 271 43.32 -6.66 -39.57
C ALA A 271 42.62 -8.03 -39.71
N ILE A 272 41.52 -8.14 -40.48
CA ILE A 272 40.74 -9.39 -40.55
C ILE A 272 40.92 -10.14 -41.89
N CYS A 273 41.53 -9.53 -42.92
CA CYS A 273 41.95 -10.23 -44.15
C CYS A 273 43.38 -9.78 -44.49
N SER A 274 44.47 -10.49 -44.23
CA SER A 274 44.73 -11.94 -44.13
C SER A 274 46.05 -12.19 -43.36
N PRO A 275 46.43 -13.46 -43.14
CA PRO A 275 47.83 -13.81 -43.27
C PRO A 275 48.14 -14.75 -44.45
N THR A 276 47.20 -14.99 -45.37
CA THR A 276 47.46 -15.86 -46.55
C THR A 276 47.06 -15.21 -47.88
N GLY A 277 47.99 -14.42 -48.44
CA GLY A 277 48.15 -14.28 -49.90
C GLY A 277 47.49 -13.07 -50.59
N PRO A 278 47.84 -12.84 -51.89
CA PRO A 278 47.52 -11.65 -52.68
C PRO A 278 46.06 -11.60 -53.19
N GLY A 279 45.11 -11.94 -52.32
CA GLY A 279 43.65 -11.82 -52.54
C GLY A 279 42.97 -10.74 -51.69
N ALA A 280 43.74 -9.97 -50.90
CA ALA A 280 43.20 -8.98 -49.94
C ALA A 280 42.40 -7.83 -50.59
N GLY A 281 42.48 -7.65 -51.91
CA GLY A 281 41.66 -6.67 -52.63
C GLY A 281 40.16 -7.00 -52.66
N PHE A 282 39.76 -8.24 -52.37
CA PHE A 282 38.35 -8.65 -52.44
C PHE A 282 37.58 -8.48 -51.12
N CYS A 283 38.24 -8.48 -49.95
CA CYS A 283 37.57 -8.25 -48.65
C CYS A 283 37.13 -6.80 -48.43
N ALA A 284 37.79 -5.83 -49.06
CA ALA A 284 37.47 -4.42 -48.84
C ALA A 284 36.24 -3.94 -49.63
N ALA A 285 35.87 -4.62 -50.72
CA ALA A 285 34.85 -4.12 -51.66
C ALA A 285 33.49 -4.84 -51.58
N LEU A 286 33.39 -6.01 -50.93
CA LEU A 286 32.12 -6.74 -50.78
C LEU A 286 31.78 -7.17 -49.33
N GLY A 287 32.61 -6.83 -48.34
CA GLY A 287 32.44 -7.23 -46.93
C GLY A 287 31.65 -6.25 -46.05
N GLY A 288 31.02 -5.22 -46.63
CA GLY A 288 30.25 -4.22 -45.89
C GLY A 288 28.85 -4.72 -45.55
N VAL A 289 28.54 -4.78 -44.25
CA VAL A 289 27.24 -5.13 -43.65
C VAL A 289 26.87 -6.62 -43.67
N GLY A 290 27.02 -7.37 -44.77
CA GLY A 290 26.55 -8.77 -44.83
C GLY A 290 27.42 -9.83 -44.13
N ALA A 291 28.74 -9.66 -44.13
CA ALA A 291 29.68 -10.67 -43.63
C ALA A 291 29.66 -10.82 -42.10
N TRP A 292 29.38 -9.73 -41.37
CA TRP A 292 29.24 -9.74 -39.90
C TRP A 292 27.98 -10.51 -39.47
N PHE A 293 26.83 -10.28 -40.12
CA PHE A 293 25.60 -11.05 -39.86
C PHE A 293 25.74 -12.54 -40.21
N LEU A 294 26.53 -12.89 -41.23
CA LEU A 294 26.82 -14.29 -41.56
C LEU A 294 27.69 -14.97 -40.48
N ALA A 295 28.71 -14.29 -39.96
CA ALA A 295 29.53 -14.79 -38.86
C ALA A 295 28.71 -14.96 -37.57
N ASP A 296 27.87 -13.97 -37.22
CA ASP A 296 26.94 -14.06 -36.09
C ASP A 296 25.97 -15.23 -36.25
N SER A 297 25.37 -15.41 -37.44
CA SER A 297 24.44 -16.52 -37.71
C SER A 297 25.08 -17.91 -37.57
N ALA A 298 26.36 -18.05 -37.90
CA ALA A 298 27.08 -19.31 -37.77
C ALA A 298 27.43 -19.62 -36.31
N ILE A 299 27.80 -18.59 -35.53
CA ILE A 299 28.11 -18.73 -34.10
C ILE A 299 26.84 -19.07 -33.30
N VAL A 300 25.71 -18.43 -33.61
CA VAL A 300 24.42 -18.70 -32.94
C VAL A 300 23.96 -20.15 -33.20
N ARG A 301 24.10 -20.67 -34.43
CA ARG A 301 23.75 -22.06 -34.75
C ARG A 301 24.65 -23.10 -34.06
N ILE A 302 25.92 -22.78 -33.89
CA ILE A 302 26.84 -23.65 -33.13
C ILE A 302 26.40 -23.66 -31.67
N ASP A 303 26.13 -22.51 -31.09
CA ASP A 303 25.70 -22.39 -29.70
C ASP A 303 24.35 -23.07 -29.43
N GLU A 304 23.39 -22.95 -30.35
CA GLU A 304 22.10 -23.65 -30.32
C GLU A 304 22.28 -25.17 -30.25
N TYR A 305 23.11 -25.73 -31.15
CA TYR A 305 23.32 -27.19 -31.24
C TYR A 305 23.89 -27.81 -29.94
N TRP A 306 24.62 -27.03 -29.13
CA TRP A 306 25.25 -27.53 -27.90
C TRP A 306 24.48 -27.19 -26.62
N THR A 307 23.64 -26.15 -26.61
CA THR A 307 23.05 -25.62 -25.37
C THR A 307 21.53 -25.55 -25.35
N ARG A 308 20.85 -25.83 -26.48
CA ARG A 308 19.39 -25.74 -26.58
C ARG A 308 18.66 -26.64 -25.58
N ASP A 309 19.06 -27.90 -25.46
CA ASP A 309 18.40 -28.84 -24.55
C ASP A 309 18.51 -28.41 -23.07
N GLU A 310 19.68 -27.89 -22.66
CA GLU A 310 19.89 -27.34 -21.31
C GLU A 310 19.04 -26.10 -21.08
N PHE A 311 18.96 -25.20 -22.08
CA PHE A 311 18.16 -23.98 -22.02
C PHE A 311 16.65 -24.28 -21.94
N GLU A 312 16.13 -25.18 -22.78
CA GLU A 312 14.73 -25.59 -22.72
C GLU A 312 14.41 -26.29 -21.39
N ALA A 313 15.35 -27.08 -20.84
CA ALA A 313 15.20 -27.69 -19.51
C ALA A 313 15.14 -26.64 -18.39
N ASP A 314 15.97 -25.60 -18.45
CA ASP A 314 15.95 -24.48 -17.51
C ASP A 314 14.60 -23.72 -17.56
N LEU A 315 14.05 -23.50 -18.77
CA LEU A 315 12.73 -22.88 -18.95
C LEU A 315 11.61 -23.75 -18.37
N ARG A 316 11.64 -25.07 -18.64
CA ARG A 316 10.67 -26.03 -18.06
C ARG A 316 10.71 -25.99 -16.55
N LYS A 317 11.91 -26.04 -15.96
CA LYS A 317 12.10 -26.00 -14.51
C LYS A 317 11.51 -24.73 -13.90
N MET A 318 11.69 -23.58 -14.52
CA MET A 318 11.13 -22.33 -14.00
C MET A 318 9.59 -22.30 -14.11
N ILE A 319 9.03 -22.80 -15.21
CA ILE A 319 7.57 -22.93 -15.35
C ILE A 319 7.03 -23.86 -14.27
N ASP A 320 7.72 -24.96 -13.96
CA ASP A 320 7.38 -25.87 -12.85
C ASP A 320 7.46 -25.17 -11.49
N ASP A 321 8.55 -24.44 -11.23
CA ASP A 321 8.73 -23.69 -9.99
C ASP A 321 7.62 -22.64 -9.81
N GLN A 322 7.25 -21.90 -10.87
CA GLN A 322 6.13 -20.95 -10.85
C GLN A 322 4.80 -21.64 -10.60
N LYS A 323 4.48 -22.68 -11.36
CA LYS A 323 3.25 -23.46 -11.19
C LYS A 323 3.12 -24.01 -9.77
N SER A 324 4.23 -24.45 -9.16
CA SER A 324 4.26 -24.89 -7.76
C SER A 324 3.94 -23.75 -6.78
N ALA A 325 4.43 -22.53 -7.04
CA ALA A 325 4.13 -21.36 -6.23
C ALA A 325 2.65 -20.95 -6.35
N HIS A 326 2.07 -20.99 -7.56
CA HIS A 326 0.64 -20.72 -7.75
C HIS A 326 -0.24 -21.79 -7.10
N ARG A 327 0.17 -23.06 -7.15
CA ARG A 327 -0.48 -24.13 -6.42
C ARG A 327 -0.51 -23.86 -4.91
N ALA A 328 0.63 -23.51 -4.32
CA ALA A 328 0.72 -23.18 -2.89
C ALA A 328 -0.14 -21.95 -2.54
N ALA A 329 -0.19 -20.94 -3.41
CA ALA A 329 -1.03 -19.76 -3.23
C ALA A 329 -2.54 -20.11 -3.26
N LEU A 330 -2.97 -20.98 -4.18
CA LEU A 330 -4.36 -21.46 -4.24
C LEU A 330 -4.72 -22.29 -3.01
N GLU A 331 -3.85 -23.20 -2.57
CA GLU A 331 -4.05 -23.98 -1.34
C GLU A 331 -4.12 -23.07 -0.09
N GLY A 332 -3.30 -22.03 -0.04
CA GLY A 332 -3.33 -21.00 1.01
C GLY A 332 -4.63 -20.20 1.00
N ALA A 333 -5.07 -19.74 -0.17
CA ALA A 333 -6.33 -19.02 -0.34
C ALA A 333 -7.54 -19.88 0.06
N LEU A 334 -7.52 -21.18 -0.25
CA LEU A 334 -8.56 -22.11 0.15
C LEU A 334 -8.59 -22.35 1.65
N THR A 335 -7.43 -22.42 2.29
CA THR A 335 -7.34 -22.53 3.76
C THR A 335 -7.86 -21.26 4.43
N ALA A 336 -7.51 -20.08 3.91
CA ALA A 336 -8.02 -18.81 4.40
C ALA A 336 -9.55 -18.72 4.23
N ARG A 337 -10.08 -19.13 3.08
CA ARG A 337 -11.53 -19.23 2.84
C ARG A 337 -12.20 -20.21 3.80
N ALA A 338 -11.59 -21.37 4.06
CA ALA A 338 -12.10 -22.35 5.03
C ALA A 338 -12.21 -21.76 6.45
N VAL A 339 -11.19 -21.01 6.89
CA VAL A 339 -11.18 -20.33 8.20
C VAL A 339 -12.23 -19.23 8.27
N ALA A 340 -12.36 -18.42 7.21
CA ALA A 340 -13.38 -17.39 7.12
C ALA A 340 -14.79 -17.99 7.18
N VAL A 341 -15.03 -19.05 6.41
CA VAL A 341 -16.30 -19.80 6.43
C VAL A 341 -16.55 -20.40 7.82
N HIS A 342 -15.55 -21.00 8.47
CA HIS A 342 -15.69 -21.53 9.84
C HIS A 342 -16.11 -20.43 10.83
N LYS A 343 -15.48 -19.26 10.76
CA LYS A 343 -15.82 -18.12 11.61
C LYS A 343 -17.27 -17.67 11.39
N LEU A 344 -17.70 -17.53 10.14
CA LEU A 344 -19.07 -17.17 9.78
C LEU A 344 -20.08 -18.24 10.26
N THR A 345 -19.78 -19.52 10.08
CA THR A 345 -20.58 -20.63 10.60
C THR A 345 -20.74 -20.54 12.13
N SER A 346 -19.65 -20.26 12.85
CA SER A 346 -19.71 -20.08 14.32
C SER A 346 -20.52 -18.85 14.74
N GLU A 347 -20.45 -17.75 13.97
CA GLU A 347 -21.25 -16.54 14.21
C GLU A 347 -22.75 -16.79 13.96
N ILE A 348 -23.11 -17.52 12.91
CA ILE A 348 -24.50 -17.89 12.59
C ILE A 348 -25.08 -18.79 13.69
N VAL A 349 -24.32 -19.80 14.14
CA VAL A 349 -24.72 -20.71 15.21
C VAL A 349 -24.86 -19.97 16.55
N GLN A 350 -23.97 -19.03 16.86
CA GLN A 350 -24.06 -18.18 18.06
C GLN A 350 -25.26 -17.21 18.02
N GLN A 351 -25.59 -16.64 16.86
CA GLN A 351 -26.80 -15.83 16.68
C GLN A 351 -28.08 -16.65 16.90
N HIS A 352 -28.08 -17.93 16.55
CA HIS A 352 -29.22 -18.83 16.78
C HIS A 352 -29.36 -19.27 18.24
N ASP A 353 -28.25 -19.61 18.93
CA ASP A 353 -28.24 -19.88 20.38
C ASP A 353 -28.74 -18.65 21.20
N PHE A 354 -28.46 -17.45 20.70
CA PHE A 354 -28.95 -16.20 21.27
C PHE A 354 -30.46 -16.00 21.13
N THR A 355 -31.09 -16.48 20.05
CA THR A 355 -32.56 -16.37 19.86
C THR A 355 -33.31 -17.22 20.90
N LEU A 356 -32.71 -18.34 21.32
CA LEU A 356 -33.22 -19.18 22.41
C LEU A 356 -32.95 -18.58 23.80
N ARG A 357 -31.81 -17.91 24.00
CA ARG A 357 -31.51 -17.19 25.26
C ARG A 357 -32.31 -15.89 25.43
N GLN A 358 -32.64 -15.16 24.36
CA GLN A 358 -33.46 -13.95 24.41
C GLN A 358 -34.87 -14.22 24.95
N LEU A 359 -35.39 -15.43 24.78
CA LEU A 359 -36.66 -15.85 25.39
C LEU A 359 -36.58 -15.99 26.92
N SER A 360 -35.39 -15.93 27.55
CA SER A 360 -35.20 -16.14 28.99
C SER A 360 -35.03 -14.86 29.85
N GLY A 361 -34.90 -13.67 29.23
CA GLY A 361 -35.09 -12.33 29.84
C GLY A 361 -34.18 -11.84 30.98
N ILE A 362 -33.42 -12.69 31.69
CA ILE A 362 -32.78 -12.30 32.96
C ILE A 362 -31.36 -11.70 32.78
N GLY A 363 -30.68 -11.94 31.64
CA GLY A 363 -29.30 -11.46 31.40
C GLY A 363 -29.15 -10.09 30.71
N ASN A 364 -30.25 -9.40 30.35
CA ASN A 364 -30.18 -8.21 29.49
C ASN A 364 -29.89 -6.91 30.25
N ALA A 365 -30.39 -6.73 31.48
CA ALA A 365 -30.26 -5.45 32.20
C ALA A 365 -28.80 -5.14 32.61
N GLU A 366 -28.09 -6.13 33.15
CA GLU A 366 -26.68 -5.99 33.55
C GLU A 366 -25.78 -5.68 32.35
N MET A 367 -26.01 -6.37 31.22
CA MET A 367 -25.26 -6.11 29.99
C MET A 367 -25.53 -4.70 29.44
N CYS A 368 -26.76 -4.20 29.54
CA CYS A 368 -27.08 -2.84 29.11
C CYS A 368 -26.46 -1.77 30.01
N GLU A 369 -26.29 -2.03 31.30
CA GLU A 369 -25.58 -1.14 32.21
C GLU A 369 -24.09 -1.03 31.84
N ILE A 370 -23.44 -2.16 31.57
CA ILE A 370 -22.03 -2.19 31.14
C ILE A 370 -21.86 -1.46 29.80
N ALA A 371 -22.76 -1.70 28.84
CA ALA A 371 -22.75 -0.99 27.56
C ALA A 371 -22.88 0.53 27.73
N ALA A 372 -23.77 0.98 28.61
CA ALA A 372 -23.99 2.40 28.87
C ALA A 372 -22.75 3.06 29.51
N ASP A 373 -22.09 2.38 30.45
CA ASP A 373 -20.84 2.86 31.06
C ASP A 373 -19.71 2.98 30.02
N LEU A 374 -19.52 1.97 29.18
CA LEU A 374 -18.53 2.00 28.09
C LEU A 374 -18.79 3.15 27.12
N ALA A 375 -20.04 3.31 26.69
CA ALA A 375 -20.44 4.39 25.78
C ALA A 375 -20.22 5.78 26.42
N ALA A 376 -20.54 5.94 27.71
CA ALA A 376 -20.34 7.21 28.41
C ALA A 376 -18.86 7.59 28.54
N ARG A 377 -17.99 6.62 28.85
CA ARG A 377 -16.53 6.84 28.90
C ARG A 377 -15.97 7.20 27.53
N TYR A 378 -16.41 6.49 26.50
CA TYR A 378 -16.02 6.75 25.12
C TYR A 378 -16.45 8.14 24.66
N GLU A 379 -17.68 8.55 24.98
CA GLU A 379 -18.23 9.83 24.57
C GLU A 379 -17.44 11.02 25.12
N LEU A 380 -16.96 10.92 26.37
CA LEU A 380 -16.05 11.91 26.94
C LEU A 380 -14.76 12.03 26.12
N MET A 381 -14.18 10.90 25.68
CA MET A 381 -12.99 10.91 24.83
C MET A 381 -13.27 11.48 23.45
N ARG A 382 -14.45 11.19 22.89
CA ARG A 382 -14.84 11.62 21.55
C ARG A 382 -14.71 13.13 21.39
N VAL A 383 -15.18 13.90 22.37
CA VAL A 383 -15.29 15.37 22.29
C VAL A 383 -14.28 16.12 23.15
N ASN A 384 -13.50 15.43 24.00
CA ASN A 384 -12.60 16.07 24.94
C ASN A 384 -11.19 15.46 24.94
N LEU A 385 -10.19 16.31 24.70
CA LEU A 385 -8.79 15.94 24.64
C LEU A 385 -8.23 15.56 26.02
N SER A 386 -8.68 16.21 27.10
CA SER A 386 -8.31 15.86 28.49
C SER A 386 -8.87 14.50 28.94
N ALA A 387 -9.83 13.93 28.21
CA ALA A 387 -10.31 12.57 28.43
C ALA A 387 -9.42 11.51 27.75
N ARG A 388 -8.50 11.91 26.85
CA ARG A 388 -7.61 11.02 26.09
C ARG A 388 -6.19 10.97 26.66
N THR A 389 -6.04 10.93 27.97
CA THR A 389 -4.74 10.69 28.64
C THR A 389 -4.44 9.19 28.66
N PRO A 390 -3.18 8.73 28.81
CA PRO A 390 -2.86 7.30 28.73
C PRO A 390 -3.52 6.53 29.86
N GLY A 391 -3.64 7.12 31.05
CA GLY A 391 -4.35 6.49 32.16
C GLY A 391 -5.85 6.28 31.85
N LYS A 392 -6.52 7.25 31.21
CA LYS A 392 -7.92 7.12 30.82
C LYS A 392 -8.09 6.17 29.62
N LEU A 393 -7.18 6.25 28.63
CA LEU A 393 -7.14 5.35 27.48
C LEU A 393 -6.89 3.89 27.92
N ALA A 394 -5.92 3.65 28.79
CA ALA A 394 -5.67 2.34 29.36
C ALA A 394 -6.87 1.84 30.18
N SER A 395 -7.55 2.73 30.91
CA SER A 395 -8.75 2.35 31.67
C SER A 395 -9.89 1.91 30.76
N ILE A 396 -10.18 2.63 29.66
CA ILE A 396 -11.23 2.20 28.72
C ILE A 396 -10.79 0.95 27.96
N GLN A 397 -9.53 0.86 27.52
CA GLN A 397 -9.00 -0.33 26.83
C GLN A 397 -9.11 -1.56 27.72
N SER A 398 -8.78 -1.45 29.00
CA SER A 398 -8.94 -2.56 29.97
C SER A 398 -10.40 -2.96 30.13
N ALA A 399 -11.34 -1.99 30.23
CA ALA A 399 -12.76 -2.28 30.34
C ALA A 399 -13.32 -2.93 29.06
N VAL A 400 -12.83 -2.50 27.91
CA VAL A 400 -13.18 -3.01 26.58
C VAL A 400 -12.64 -4.44 26.42
N SER A 401 -11.37 -4.69 26.72
CA SER A 401 -10.77 -6.03 26.66
C SER A 401 -11.42 -7.01 27.62
N ALA A 402 -11.79 -6.58 28.84
CA ALA A 402 -12.53 -7.42 29.80
C ALA A 402 -13.89 -7.90 29.26
N ASN A 403 -14.44 -7.20 28.26
CA ASN A 403 -15.72 -7.53 27.63
C ASN A 403 -15.57 -7.97 26.16
N SER A 404 -14.34 -8.19 25.67
CA SER A 404 -14.08 -8.59 24.28
C SER A 404 -14.65 -9.95 23.90
N GLU A 405 -14.72 -10.87 24.87
CA GLU A 405 -15.32 -12.19 24.71
C GLU A 405 -16.85 -12.18 24.94
N SER A 406 -17.42 -11.05 25.37
CA SER A 406 -18.87 -10.92 25.55
C SER A 406 -19.54 -10.87 24.19
N LEU A 407 -20.39 -11.86 23.92
CA LEU A 407 -21.14 -11.94 22.67
C LEU A 407 -22.14 -10.78 22.52
N THR A 408 -22.68 -10.26 23.64
CA THR A 408 -23.62 -9.13 23.66
C THR A 408 -22.91 -7.78 23.46
N LEU A 409 -21.77 -7.60 24.11
CA LEU A 409 -21.01 -6.33 24.06
C LEU A 409 -20.00 -6.30 22.91
N GLY A 410 -19.69 -7.44 22.30
CA GLY A 410 -18.68 -7.59 21.26
C GLY A 410 -18.79 -6.57 20.11
N PRO A 411 -19.98 -6.27 19.56
CA PRO A 411 -20.13 -5.25 18.54
C PRO A 411 -19.67 -3.85 19.00
N ILE A 412 -20.16 -3.37 20.16
CA ILE A 412 -19.79 -2.06 20.69
C ILE A 412 -18.32 -2.03 21.15
N VAL A 413 -17.83 -3.13 21.71
CA VAL A 413 -16.44 -3.29 22.13
C VAL A 413 -15.50 -3.17 20.94
N ARG A 414 -15.74 -3.92 19.86
CA ARG A 414 -14.92 -3.83 18.64
C ARG A 414 -14.99 -2.47 17.97
N GLU A 415 -16.15 -1.82 18.00
CA GLU A 415 -16.31 -0.47 17.48
C GLU A 415 -15.49 0.54 18.30
N ILE A 416 -15.55 0.46 19.64
CA ILE A 416 -14.73 1.27 20.53
C ILE A 416 -13.24 1.00 20.31
N GLU A 417 -12.80 -0.27 20.26
CA GLU A 417 -11.38 -0.62 20.01
C GLU A 417 -10.87 0.03 18.74
N LYS A 418 -11.59 -0.15 17.63
CA LYS A 418 -11.25 0.43 16.34
C LYS A 418 -11.17 1.96 16.41
N ASN A 419 -12.15 2.59 17.04
CA ASN A 419 -12.20 4.05 17.11
C ASN A 419 -11.13 4.64 18.04
N LEU A 420 -10.64 3.87 19.02
CA LEU A 420 -9.59 4.31 19.94
C LEU A 420 -8.19 4.33 19.32
N GLU A 421 -7.94 3.67 18.18
CA GLU A 421 -6.64 3.69 17.49
C GLU A 421 -6.15 5.11 17.20
N GLY A 422 -7.06 6.03 16.86
CA GLY A 422 -6.75 7.45 16.62
C GLY A 422 -6.75 8.34 17.88
N ALA A 423 -7.16 7.83 19.04
CA ALA A 423 -7.34 8.65 20.24
C ALA A 423 -6.02 9.11 20.89
N ALA A 424 -4.94 8.35 20.67
CA ALA A 424 -3.61 8.64 21.19
C ALA A 424 -2.85 9.71 20.37
N LEU A 425 -3.34 10.05 19.18
CA LEU A 425 -2.71 11.01 18.28
C LEU A 425 -3.29 12.42 18.45
N VAL A 426 -2.43 13.42 18.35
CA VAL A 426 -2.80 14.84 18.26
C VAL A 426 -1.99 15.51 17.16
N THR A 427 -2.60 16.47 16.48
CA THR A 427 -1.93 17.28 15.47
C THR A 427 -1.48 18.59 16.10
N VAL A 428 -0.21 18.96 15.94
CA VAL A 428 0.25 20.32 16.19
C VAL A 428 -0.18 21.15 14.99
N SER A 429 -1.17 22.02 15.19
CA SER A 429 -1.90 22.77 14.14
C SER A 429 -1.47 24.24 14.02
N ALA A 430 -0.74 24.73 15.01
CA ALA A 430 -0.08 26.03 14.98
C ALA A 430 1.11 26.00 15.94
N ALA A 431 2.16 26.74 15.57
CA ALA A 431 3.29 27.02 16.43
C ALA A 431 3.63 28.51 16.34
N ARG A 432 3.98 29.12 17.47
CA ARG A 432 4.42 30.52 17.52
C ARG A 432 5.63 30.61 18.42
N ILE A 433 6.70 31.25 17.93
CA ILE A 433 7.87 31.59 18.73
C ILE A 433 7.88 33.10 18.92
N GLU A 434 7.94 33.56 20.16
CA GLU A 434 7.96 34.97 20.52
C GLU A 434 9.03 35.23 21.57
N GLY A 435 9.89 36.22 21.36
CA GLY A 435 10.96 36.52 22.30
C GLY A 435 12.04 37.39 21.69
N ASN A 436 13.21 37.44 22.33
CA ASN A 436 14.32 38.25 21.85
C ASN A 436 15.64 37.47 22.00
N PHE A 437 16.65 37.85 21.23
CA PHE A 437 18.00 37.30 21.32
C PHE A 437 18.68 37.67 22.65
N PRO A 438 19.74 36.95 23.07
CA PRO A 438 20.53 37.37 24.22
C PRO A 438 21.05 38.81 24.01
N LEU A 439 21.16 39.57 25.10
CA LEU A 439 21.32 41.03 25.07
C LEU A 439 22.45 41.51 24.14
N ASP A 440 23.58 40.80 24.15
CA ASP A 440 24.80 41.15 23.38
C ASP A 440 24.66 40.93 21.86
N PHE A 441 23.58 40.27 21.42
CA PHE A 441 23.35 39.90 20.03
C PHE A 441 22.07 40.52 19.44
N ARG A 442 21.39 41.38 20.19
CA ARG A 442 20.17 42.04 19.70
C ARG A 442 20.54 43.04 18.61
N SER A 443 19.87 42.96 17.49
CA SER A 443 19.99 43.92 16.39
C SER A 443 18.75 43.88 15.51
N ASP A 444 18.47 44.99 14.84
CA ASP A 444 17.43 45.06 13.82
C ASP A 444 17.85 44.25 12.59
N GLY A 445 17.00 43.34 12.13
CA GLY A 445 17.30 42.53 10.96
C GLY A 445 16.21 41.50 10.64
N ASP A 446 16.40 40.81 9.53
CA ASP A 446 15.55 39.68 9.17
C ASP A 446 16.09 38.40 9.82
N ILE A 447 15.19 37.48 10.12
CA ILE A 447 15.49 36.16 10.64
C ILE A 447 14.86 35.09 9.78
N SER A 448 15.56 33.96 9.68
CA SER A 448 15.07 32.72 9.09
C SER A 448 15.42 31.57 10.02
N GLY A 449 14.77 30.43 9.84
CA GLY A 449 15.03 29.31 10.73
C GLY A 449 14.19 28.08 10.47
N THR A 450 14.39 27.10 11.34
CA THR A 450 13.64 25.84 11.33
C THR A 450 13.22 25.51 12.76
N LEU A 451 11.92 25.25 12.94
CA LEU A 451 11.37 24.65 14.16
C LEU A 451 11.23 23.13 13.95
N PHE A 452 11.79 22.35 14.87
CA PHE A 452 11.67 20.91 14.90
C PHE A 452 10.67 20.50 15.98
N VAL A 453 9.61 19.79 15.59
CA VAL A 453 8.61 19.22 16.50
C VAL A 453 8.60 17.71 16.31
N GLY A 454 9.27 17.00 17.22
CA GLY A 454 9.58 15.59 17.03
C GLY A 454 10.53 15.40 15.83
N VAL A 455 10.06 14.71 14.79
CA VAL A 455 10.79 14.49 13.54
C VAL A 455 10.43 15.49 12.43
N ALA A 456 9.43 16.34 12.66
CA ALA A 456 8.98 17.29 11.65
C ALA A 456 9.79 18.58 11.70
N ALA A 457 10.30 19.01 10.56
CA ALA A 457 10.96 20.30 10.37
C ALA A 457 9.99 21.30 9.73
N ILE A 458 9.93 22.51 10.28
CA ILE A 458 9.04 23.59 9.85
C ILE A 458 9.89 24.84 9.63
N ASP A 459 10.14 25.15 8.36
CA ASP A 459 10.96 26.30 7.99
C ASP A 459 10.15 27.60 8.03
N PHE A 460 10.82 28.68 8.42
CA PHE A 460 10.32 30.04 8.32
C PHE A 460 11.42 30.94 7.74
N ALA A 461 11.02 31.95 6.97
CA ALA A 461 11.95 32.89 6.35
C ALA A 461 11.41 34.31 6.42
N ASN A 462 12.34 35.27 6.36
CA ASN A 462 12.08 36.70 6.21
C ASN A 462 11.13 37.26 7.29
N GLN A 463 11.35 36.87 8.54
CA GLN A 463 10.63 37.44 9.68
C GLN A 463 11.44 38.58 10.26
N GLN A 464 10.79 39.68 10.64
CA GLN A 464 11.51 40.82 11.20
C GLN A 464 11.82 40.60 12.68
N ALA A 465 13.05 40.88 13.07
CA ALA A 465 13.49 41.04 14.44
C ALA A 465 13.92 42.50 14.69
N LEU A 466 13.48 43.07 15.80
CA LEU A 466 13.87 44.41 16.22
C LEU A 466 14.65 44.33 17.53
N GLU A 467 15.69 45.15 17.70
CA GLU A 467 16.59 45.12 18.85
C GLU A 467 15.83 45.19 20.20
N LEU A 468 14.88 46.13 20.29
CA LEU A 468 14.12 46.39 21.52
C LEU A 468 12.88 45.49 21.69
N VAL A 469 12.26 45.06 20.60
CA VAL A 469 10.96 44.35 20.61
C VAL A 469 11.15 42.84 20.50
N GLY A 470 12.23 42.40 19.86
CA GLY A 470 12.48 41.00 19.53
C GLY A 470 11.78 40.58 18.24
N PHE A 471 11.32 39.34 18.20
CA PHE A 471 10.70 38.73 17.04
C PHE A 471 9.46 37.90 17.40
N LYS A 472 8.59 37.72 16.42
CA LYS A 472 7.40 36.88 16.52
C LYS A 472 7.22 36.09 15.23
N VAL A 473 7.40 34.77 15.30
CA VAL A 473 7.27 33.85 14.17
C VAL A 473 6.00 33.05 14.36
N ASN A 474 5.08 33.10 13.40
CA ASN A 474 3.90 32.23 13.37
C ASN A 474 4.07 31.17 12.29
N MET A 475 3.74 29.93 12.63
CA MET A 475 3.86 28.75 11.77
C MET A 475 2.58 27.92 11.88
N GLU A 476 2.23 27.22 10.80
CA GLU A 476 1.07 26.31 10.75
C GLU A 476 1.54 24.89 10.43
N PRO A 477 2.22 24.21 11.39
CA PRO A 477 2.53 22.80 11.22
C PRO A 477 1.26 21.96 11.04
N SER A 478 1.41 20.83 10.37
CA SER A 478 0.38 19.79 10.26
C SER A 478 1.00 18.43 10.61
N THR A 479 1.65 18.37 11.78
CA THR A 479 2.38 17.19 12.24
C THR A 479 1.61 16.48 13.34
N GLN A 480 1.43 15.16 13.17
CA GLN A 480 0.89 14.30 14.21
C GLN A 480 1.97 13.91 15.20
N VAL A 481 1.66 14.01 16.49
CA VAL A 481 2.52 13.57 17.58
C VAL A 481 1.75 12.60 18.47
N SER A 482 2.42 11.54 18.93
CA SER A 482 1.88 10.61 19.90
C SER A 482 1.94 11.22 21.29
N LYS A 483 0.88 11.01 22.08
CA LYS A 483 0.82 11.44 23.48
C LYS A 483 1.69 10.61 24.42
N ASP A 484 2.04 9.39 24.01
CA ASP A 484 2.71 8.42 24.89
C ASP A 484 4.23 8.59 24.93
N SER A 485 4.77 9.51 24.12
CA SER A 485 6.20 9.77 24.02
C SER A 485 6.53 11.21 24.39
N PRO A 486 7.65 11.45 25.09
CA PRO A 486 8.12 12.81 25.30
C PRO A 486 8.38 13.48 23.95
N LEU A 487 7.87 14.70 23.79
CA LEU A 487 8.03 15.48 22.58
C LEU A 487 9.32 16.29 22.67
N SER A 488 10.29 15.92 21.85
CA SER A 488 11.47 16.75 21.62
C SER A 488 11.08 17.94 20.74
N ILE A 489 11.35 19.14 21.22
CA ILE A 489 11.16 20.37 20.46
C ILE A 489 12.49 21.10 20.44
N SER A 490 12.97 21.45 19.25
CA SER A 490 14.16 22.29 19.09
C SER A 490 13.95 23.28 17.98
N PHE A 491 14.78 24.33 17.95
CA PHE A 491 14.74 25.29 16.88
C PHE A 491 16.16 25.75 16.54
N LYS A 492 16.30 26.23 15.31
CA LYS A 492 17.51 26.86 14.78
C LYS A 492 17.11 28.16 14.13
N ILE A 493 17.75 29.27 14.50
CA ILE A 493 17.49 30.61 13.93
C ILE A 493 18.78 31.16 13.37
N LYS A 494 18.71 31.67 12.15
CA LYS A 494 19.68 32.54 11.53
C LYS A 494 19.19 33.98 11.62
N GLN A 495 19.99 34.85 12.23
CA GLN A 495 19.80 36.30 12.16
C GLN A 495 20.69 36.85 11.04
N HIS A 496 20.06 37.47 10.04
CA HIS A 496 20.76 37.97 8.87
C HIS A 496 21.55 39.24 9.20
N GLY A 497 22.82 39.27 8.82
CA GLY A 497 23.62 40.50 8.88
C GLY A 497 23.02 41.56 7.95
N SER A 498 22.85 42.79 8.43
CA SER A 498 22.42 43.91 7.58
C SER A 498 23.60 44.41 6.73
N ILE A 499 23.37 44.70 5.44
CA ILE A 499 24.38 45.23 4.49
C ILE A 499 25.12 46.47 5.02
N TRP A 500 24.50 47.25 5.90
CA TRP A 500 25.08 48.47 6.47
C TRP A 500 25.91 48.21 7.73
N ASN A 501 25.76 47.04 8.34
CA ASN A 501 26.45 46.63 9.54
C ASN A 501 27.49 45.56 9.14
N LEU A 502 28.76 45.75 9.49
CA LEU A 502 29.90 44.84 9.23
C LEU A 502 29.79 43.45 9.90
N TRP A 503 28.59 43.01 10.26
CA TRP A 503 28.33 41.83 11.07
C TRP A 503 28.02 40.65 10.15
N SER A 504 28.69 39.53 10.40
CA SER A 504 28.35 38.25 9.78
C SER A 504 26.97 37.77 10.26
N ASP A 505 26.37 36.85 9.51
CA ASP A 505 25.21 36.11 9.98
C ASP A 505 25.50 35.47 11.34
N GLN A 506 24.50 35.47 12.22
CA GLN A 506 24.57 34.87 13.55
C GLN A 506 23.59 33.72 13.65
N PHE A 507 23.97 32.70 14.40
CA PHE A 507 23.20 31.47 14.49
C PHE A 507 22.84 31.16 15.95
N PHE A 508 21.61 30.73 16.16
CA PHE A 508 21.06 30.45 17.49
C PHE A 508 20.33 29.13 17.51
N GLY A 509 20.45 28.42 18.63
CA GLY A 509 19.82 27.13 18.86
C GLY A 509 19.13 27.05 20.22
N GLY A 510 18.20 26.11 20.34
CA GLY A 510 17.56 25.79 21.61
C GLY A 510 16.74 24.51 21.53
N ALA A 511 16.66 23.79 22.65
CA ALA A 511 15.88 22.56 22.77
C ALA A 511 15.22 22.38 24.14
N VAL A 512 14.04 21.78 24.12
CA VAL A 512 13.32 21.29 25.30
C VAL A 512 12.69 19.93 25.00
N VAL A 513 12.52 19.11 26.04
CA VAL A 513 11.73 17.89 25.97
C VAL A 513 10.51 18.08 26.87
N VAL A 514 9.31 17.90 26.33
CA VAL A 514 8.06 18.11 27.06
C VAL A 514 7.24 16.82 27.08
N GLN A 515 6.69 16.48 28.24
CA GLN A 515 5.64 15.48 28.34
C GLN A 515 4.33 16.13 27.87
N ILE A 516 3.90 15.80 26.65
CA ILE A 516 2.70 16.38 26.01
C ILE A 516 1.48 16.30 26.94
N LEU A 517 1.37 15.22 27.72
CA LEU A 517 0.23 14.94 28.58
C LEU A 517 0.10 15.90 29.76
N ASP A 518 1.22 16.25 30.38
CA ASP A 518 1.25 17.24 31.45
C ASP A 518 0.86 18.61 30.91
N ALA A 519 1.21 18.87 29.64
CA ALA A 519 0.95 20.14 28.98
C ALA A 519 -0.50 20.27 28.47
N ILE A 520 -1.12 19.19 27.97
CA ILE A 520 -2.51 19.19 27.45
C ILE A 520 -3.57 19.34 28.56
N GLY A 521 -3.21 18.99 29.80
CA GLY A 521 -3.94 19.35 31.02
C GLY A 521 -5.46 19.14 30.99
N THR A 522 -6.20 20.11 31.53
CA THR A 522 -7.67 20.10 31.73
C THR A 522 -8.45 20.70 30.55
N SER A 523 -7.92 20.59 29.32
CA SER A 523 -8.57 21.12 28.12
C SER A 523 -10.06 20.77 28.04
N GLY A 524 -10.90 21.78 27.77
CA GLY A 524 -12.34 21.65 27.62
C GLY A 524 -12.75 21.55 26.15
N GLY A 525 -12.28 20.52 25.45
CA GLY A 525 -12.57 20.33 24.02
C GLY A 525 -11.48 19.55 23.30
N LEU A 526 -11.50 19.58 21.96
CA LEU A 526 -10.51 18.89 21.10
C LEU A 526 -9.28 19.73 20.74
N GLU A 527 -9.24 20.97 21.22
CA GLU A 527 -8.12 21.89 21.01
C GLU A 527 -7.54 22.36 22.34
N HIS A 528 -6.22 22.52 22.37
CA HIS A 528 -5.53 23.08 23.50
C HIS A 528 -4.27 23.83 23.05
N GLU A 529 -4.00 24.94 23.71
CA GLU A 529 -2.81 25.75 23.48
C GLU A 529 -1.93 25.73 24.73
N ILE A 530 -0.65 25.45 24.54
CA ILE A 530 0.36 25.49 25.61
C ILE A 530 1.41 26.53 25.25
N THR A 531 1.98 27.19 26.25
CA THR A 531 3.15 28.06 26.07
C THR A 531 4.29 27.53 26.93
N LEU A 532 5.45 27.35 26.31
CA LEU A 532 6.63 26.74 26.90
C LEU A 532 7.83 27.68 26.75
N PRO A 533 8.60 27.92 27.82
CA PRO A 533 9.85 28.64 27.69
C PRO A 533 10.91 27.73 27.04
N LEU A 534 11.48 28.20 25.94
CA LEU A 534 12.61 27.57 25.25
C LEU A 534 13.89 28.35 25.51
N PRO A 535 14.99 27.70 25.89
CA PRO A 535 16.28 28.37 25.95
C PRO A 535 16.70 28.85 24.55
N ILE A 536 17.36 30.00 24.46
CA ILE A 536 18.00 30.49 23.23
C ILE A 536 19.45 30.85 23.51
N GLU A 537 20.36 30.33 22.70
CA GLU A 537 21.79 30.57 22.84
C GLU A 537 22.47 30.74 21.48
N HIS A 538 23.51 31.57 21.45
CA HIS A 538 24.32 31.84 20.25
C HIS A 538 25.34 30.71 20.04
N ASP A 539 25.32 30.12 18.85
CA ASP A 539 26.27 29.08 18.46
C ASP A 539 27.47 29.71 17.73
N GLN A 540 28.57 29.87 18.46
CA GLN A 540 29.81 30.46 17.92
C GLN A 540 30.53 29.56 16.90
N GLY A 541 30.23 28.26 16.89
CA GLY A 541 30.87 27.28 16.01
C GLY A 541 30.13 27.08 14.69
N ALA A 542 28.89 27.53 14.59
CA ALA A 542 28.07 27.34 13.41
C ALA A 542 28.46 28.32 12.28
N GLU A 543 28.78 27.78 11.10
CA GLU A 543 28.99 28.55 9.87
C GLU A 543 27.71 28.61 9.02
N SER A 544 26.78 27.69 9.26
CA SER A 544 25.50 27.54 8.59
C SER A 544 24.38 27.16 9.56
N ILE A 545 23.12 27.23 9.11
CA ILE A 545 21.99 26.83 9.95
C ILE A 545 22.00 25.32 10.22
N GLU A 546 22.58 24.54 9.31
CA GLU A 546 22.70 23.09 9.43
C GLU A 546 23.62 22.71 10.60
N ASP A 547 24.67 23.51 10.85
CA ASP A 547 25.69 23.25 11.86
C ASP A 547 25.24 23.55 13.29
N VAL A 548 24.15 24.31 13.47
CA VAL A 548 23.68 24.75 14.79
C VAL A 548 23.35 23.55 15.69
N GLU A 549 24.01 23.47 16.83
CA GLU A 549 23.71 22.48 17.86
C GLU A 549 22.55 22.95 18.75
N ALA A 550 21.63 22.04 19.06
CA ALA A 550 20.47 22.38 19.88
C ALA A 550 20.86 22.36 21.38
N VAL A 551 20.90 23.54 22.02
CA VAL A 551 21.26 23.67 23.43
C VAL A 551 20.14 23.14 24.33
N ARG A 552 20.47 22.21 25.24
CA ARG A 552 19.51 21.68 26.23
C ARG A 552 19.36 22.64 27.42
N ARG A 553 18.16 22.67 27.99
CA ARG A 553 17.81 23.48 29.17
C ARG A 553 18.77 23.37 30.36
N GLU A 554 19.44 22.23 30.54
CA GLU A 554 20.42 22.03 31.63
C GLU A 554 21.72 22.83 31.45
N GLN A 555 22.00 23.30 30.24
CA GLN A 555 23.24 23.98 29.86
C GLN A 555 23.03 25.44 29.44
N ALA A 556 21.78 25.85 29.19
CA ALA A 556 21.47 27.16 28.62
C ALA A 556 21.58 28.32 29.63
N GLY A 557 22.01 29.49 29.12
CA GLY A 557 21.99 30.77 29.84
C GLY A 557 20.59 31.29 30.21
N GLN A 558 20.52 32.52 30.77
CA GLN A 558 19.28 33.08 31.35
C GLN A 558 18.18 33.47 30.33
N THR A 559 18.46 33.50 29.02
CA THR A 559 17.52 34.02 28.01
C THR A 559 16.63 32.90 27.47
N THR A 560 15.32 33.14 27.47
CA THR A 560 14.32 32.23 26.89
C THR A 560 13.44 32.95 25.88
N VAL A 561 12.93 32.19 24.91
CA VAL A 561 11.83 32.58 24.04
C VAL A 561 10.59 31.75 24.37
N ASP A 562 9.41 32.31 24.19
CA ASP A 562 8.15 31.62 24.41
C ASP A 562 7.75 30.88 23.13
N LEU A 563 7.59 29.56 23.24
CA LEU A 563 6.98 28.73 22.20
C LEU A 563 5.54 28.40 22.60
N THR A 564 4.60 28.92 21.83
CA THR A 564 3.20 28.55 21.90
C THR A 564 2.89 27.47 20.88
N LEU A 565 2.34 26.32 21.30
CA LEU A 565 1.88 25.24 20.42
C LEU A 565 0.39 25.02 20.59
N ARG A 566 -0.34 24.94 19.47
CA ARG A 566 -1.77 24.58 19.44
C ARG A 566 -1.96 23.15 18.98
N PHE A 567 -2.40 22.29 19.89
CA PHE A 567 -2.76 20.91 19.62
C PHE A 567 -4.23 20.82 19.23
N ARG A 568 -4.53 20.01 18.22
CA ARG A 568 -5.88 19.65 17.79
C ARG A 568 -5.96 18.14 17.64
N ALA A 569 -6.97 17.53 18.24
CA ALA A 569 -7.34 16.14 17.98
C ALA A 569 -8.55 16.08 17.06
N GLU A 570 -8.63 15.02 16.25
CA GLU A 570 -9.85 14.72 15.50
C GLU A 570 -10.90 14.12 16.43
N PRO A 571 -12.21 14.43 16.22
CA PRO A 571 -13.28 13.77 16.95
C PRO A 571 -13.27 12.28 16.63
N LEU A 572 -13.50 11.43 17.64
CA LEU A 572 -13.70 10.00 17.36
C LEU A 572 -15.06 9.79 16.69
N ALA A 573 -15.25 8.68 15.98
CA ALA A 573 -16.52 8.37 15.34
C ALA A 573 -17.64 8.19 16.39
N GLU A 574 -18.89 8.50 16.04
CA GLU A 574 -20.02 8.20 16.92
C GLU A 574 -20.28 6.69 16.96
N LEU A 575 -20.61 6.16 18.14
CA LEU A 575 -20.94 4.73 18.29
C LEU A 575 -22.32 4.44 17.70
N GLN A 576 -22.46 3.27 17.09
CA GLN A 576 -23.78 2.78 16.69
C GLN A 576 -24.61 2.42 17.93
N LYS A 577 -25.90 2.78 17.90
CA LYS A 577 -26.82 2.46 19.01
C LYS A 577 -26.99 0.94 19.12
N LEU A 578 -26.76 0.40 20.32
CA LEU A 578 -27.07 -1.00 20.65
C LEU A 578 -28.58 -1.24 20.53
N ARG A 579 -28.95 -2.17 19.65
CA ARG A 579 -30.33 -2.66 19.53
C ARG A 579 -30.59 -3.64 20.68
N GLY A 580 -31.57 -3.35 21.55
CA GLY A 580 -31.93 -4.20 22.69
C GLY A 580 -31.64 -3.63 24.08
N CYS A 581 -30.95 -2.47 24.15
CA CYS A 581 -30.76 -1.72 25.40
C CYS A 581 -31.56 -0.41 25.44
N GLN A 582 -32.69 -0.38 24.71
CA GLN A 582 -33.60 0.77 24.63
C GLN A 582 -34.89 0.50 25.41
#